data_AF-Q13G20-F1
#
_entry.id   AF-Q13G20-F1
#
_cell.length_a   1.000
_cell.length_b   1.000
_cell.length_c   1.000
_cell.angle_alpha   90.00
_cell.angle_beta   90.00
_cell.angle_gamma   90.00
#
_symmetry.space_group_name_H-M   'P 1'
#
loop_
_entity.id
_entity.type
_entity.pdbx_description
1 polymer ?
#
loop_
_entity_poly.entity_id
_entity_poly.type
_entity_poly.pdbx_seq_one_letter_code
_entity_poly.pdbx_strand_id
1 'polypeptide(L)'
;MKFLNGAMLRTLQFGSMALATGALVACGGGSGSGGPPVGTVSGTAAVGAALANASITLSCKNGSGSATSDASGVYSATFAFDGPCTITATGGGITIHSFAAGAGTFNVTPLTELLLDYIAGQLGTTVSGLLSGISSNASFQSALSNGTVIANAQAAVAKLINDTYAIELSSSSFLTVSFTSSGADADLDTLLAADAITANGQPVASLVSAAQAAGTAAPISGGNNGGGATGGTGGSGGTGTTTK
;
A
#
# COMPACT_ATOMS: atom_id res chain seq x y z
N MET A 1 83.10 27.96 -10.27
CA MET A 1 83.74 27.33 -9.08
C MET A 1 82.85 26.15 -8.69
N LYS A 2 83.30 24.91 -8.92
CA LYS A 2 83.68 23.93 -7.86
C LYS A 2 82.47 23.47 -7.01
N PHE A 3 82.05 22.21 -6.88
CA PHE A 3 82.57 20.88 -7.20
C PHE A 3 81.41 19.85 -7.19
N LEU A 4 81.56 18.75 -7.92
CA LEU A 4 80.83 17.50 -7.72
C LEU A 4 81.33 16.75 -6.45
N ASN A 5 80.43 16.04 -5.77
CA ASN A 5 80.60 14.71 -5.15
C ASN A 5 79.29 14.36 -4.41
N GLY A 6 78.72 13.16 -4.42
CA GLY A 6 79.24 11.84 -4.76
C GLY A 6 78.97 10.87 -3.60
N ALA A 7 77.90 10.06 -3.71
CA ALA A 7 77.64 8.79 -3.00
C ALA A 7 76.34 8.22 -3.61
N MET A 8 76.29 7.22 -4.51
CA MET A 8 76.75 5.82 -4.39
C MET A 8 76.44 5.24 -3.01
N LEU A 9 75.81 4.08 -2.82
CA LEU A 9 75.14 3.08 -3.65
C LEU A 9 74.62 2.06 -2.60
N ARG A 10 73.57 1.30 -2.93
CA ARG A 10 73.25 -0.09 -2.51
C ARG A 10 71.81 -0.25 -1.98
N THR A 11 70.87 -0.88 -2.69
CA THR A 11 70.78 -2.28 -3.19
C THR A 11 70.04 -3.18 -2.19
N LEU A 12 68.89 -3.72 -2.66
CA LEU A 12 68.22 -4.98 -2.25
C LEU A 12 67.53 -4.97 -0.86
N GLN A 13 66.36 -5.59 -0.61
CA GLN A 13 65.45 -6.45 -1.36
C GLN A 13 64.28 -6.84 -0.40
N PHE A 14 63.27 -7.52 -0.94
CA PHE A 14 62.16 -8.25 -0.26
C PHE A 14 61.04 -7.35 0.29
N GLY A 15 59.79 -7.50 -0.11
CA GLY A 15 59.08 -8.66 -0.65
C GLY A 15 57.77 -8.77 0.12
N SER A 16 56.75 -8.05 -0.34
CA SER A 16 55.46 -7.89 0.32
C SER A 16 54.65 -9.18 0.30
N MET A 17 54.41 -9.78 1.47
CA MET A 17 53.29 -10.68 1.73
C MET A 17 52.80 -10.43 3.16
N ALA A 18 51.74 -9.62 3.29
CA ALA A 18 50.97 -9.52 4.51
C ALA A 18 49.55 -10.01 4.19
N LEU A 19 49.23 -11.19 4.72
CA LEU A 19 47.88 -11.75 4.75
C LEU A 19 46.99 -10.80 5.56
N ALA A 20 46.08 -10.09 4.89
CA ALA A 20 45.01 -9.37 5.55
C ALA A 20 43.92 -10.37 5.97
N THR A 21 43.98 -10.80 7.22
CA THR A 21 42.89 -11.48 7.92
C THR A 21 41.76 -10.49 8.14
N GLY A 22 40.69 -10.64 7.36
CA GLY A 22 39.44 -9.91 7.57
C GLY A 22 38.79 -10.38 8.88
N ALA A 23 38.97 -9.60 9.95
CA ALA A 23 38.14 -9.71 11.14
C ALA A 23 36.74 -9.18 10.79
N LEU A 24 35.76 -10.09 10.66
CA LEU A 24 34.35 -9.72 10.72
C LEU A 24 34.08 -9.17 12.13
N VAL A 25 34.06 -7.85 12.26
CA VAL A 25 33.42 -7.18 13.39
C VAL A 25 31.91 -7.38 13.21
N ALA A 26 31.40 -8.46 13.80
CA ALA A 26 30.00 -8.62 14.12
C ALA A 26 29.67 -7.68 15.29
N CYS A 27 29.31 -6.44 14.98
CA CYS A 27 28.72 -5.50 15.94
C CYS A 27 27.20 -5.53 15.74
N GLY A 28 26.46 -6.01 16.73
CA GLY A 28 25.00 -5.96 16.71
C GLY A 28 24.25 -6.82 17.73
N GLY A 29 24.88 -7.20 18.86
CA GLY A 29 24.20 -7.88 19.96
C GLY A 29 23.62 -6.89 20.96
N GLY A 30 22.54 -6.21 20.60
CA GLY A 30 21.78 -5.36 21.52
C GLY A 30 20.62 -6.11 22.14
N SER A 31 20.83 -6.71 23.33
CA SER A 31 19.74 -7.16 24.20
C SER A 31 19.08 -5.95 24.85
N GLY A 32 18.25 -5.24 24.09
CA GLY A 32 17.34 -4.23 24.62
C GLY A 32 16.01 -4.87 24.94
N SER A 33 15.59 -4.82 26.21
CA SER A 33 14.26 -5.21 26.66
C SER A 33 13.20 -4.60 25.74
N GLY A 34 12.63 -5.43 24.87
CA GLY A 34 11.81 -5.02 23.75
C GLY A 34 10.53 -4.34 24.20
N GLY A 35 10.50 -3.01 24.10
CA GLY A 35 9.23 -2.29 24.03
C GLY A 35 8.47 -2.75 22.77
N PRO A 36 7.12 -2.71 22.78
CA PRO A 36 6.34 -3.03 21.60
C PRO A 36 6.80 -2.17 20.41
N PRO A 37 6.79 -2.70 19.17
CA PRO A 37 7.22 -1.95 18.00
C PRO A 37 6.42 -0.65 17.90
N VAL A 38 7.10 0.51 17.99
CA VAL A 38 6.47 1.81 17.86
C VAL A 38 6.58 2.24 16.40
N GLY A 39 5.46 2.66 15.81
CA GLY A 39 5.40 3.19 14.45
C GLY A 39 4.60 4.49 14.42
N THR A 40 4.95 5.37 13.48
CA THR A 40 4.16 6.56 13.16
C THR A 40 3.43 6.33 11.86
N VAL A 41 2.12 6.52 11.87
CA VAL A 41 1.27 6.57 10.68
C VAL A 41 0.75 8.00 10.54
N SER A 42 0.95 8.57 9.36
CA SER A 42 0.51 9.93 9.02
C SER A 42 -0.21 9.94 7.68
N GLY A 43 -0.88 11.02 7.34
CA GLY A 43 -1.49 11.19 6.03
C GLY A 43 -2.45 12.35 6.01
N THR A 44 -3.27 12.42 4.95
CA THR A 44 -4.35 13.42 4.83
C THR A 44 -5.68 12.72 4.72
N ALA A 45 -6.65 13.16 5.51
CA ALA A 45 -8.06 12.77 5.41
C ALA A 45 -8.80 13.84 4.60
N ALA A 46 -9.30 13.49 3.42
CA ALA A 46 -9.93 14.43 2.50
C ALA A 46 -10.92 13.73 1.55
N VAL A 47 -11.92 14.47 1.12
CA VAL A 47 -13.03 14.00 0.27
C VAL A 47 -13.30 14.94 -0.92
N GLY A 48 -12.26 15.59 -1.41
CA GLY A 48 -12.32 16.81 -2.25
C GLY A 48 -12.04 18.04 -1.39
N ALA A 49 -12.75 18.17 -0.27
CA ALA A 49 -12.34 19.07 0.81
C ALA A 49 -11.59 18.30 1.91
N ALA A 50 -10.66 18.99 2.58
CA ALA A 50 -10.02 18.47 3.79
C ALA A 50 -11.08 18.13 4.86
N LEU A 51 -11.00 16.93 5.43
CA LEU A 51 -11.81 16.56 6.59
C LEU A 51 -11.17 17.15 7.85
N ALA A 52 -11.43 18.43 8.11
CA ALA A 52 -10.89 19.13 9.27
C ALA A 52 -11.49 18.62 10.60
N ASN A 53 -10.67 18.51 11.64
CA ASN A 53 -11.06 18.03 12.97
C ASN A 53 -11.71 16.63 12.95
N ALA A 54 -11.38 15.80 11.96
CA ALA A 54 -11.86 14.43 11.91
C ALA A 54 -11.15 13.58 12.97
N SER A 55 -11.92 12.73 13.63
CA SER A 55 -11.39 11.68 14.49
C SER A 55 -10.78 10.59 13.60
N ILE A 56 -9.48 10.35 13.75
CA ILE A 56 -8.77 9.29 13.06
C ILE A 56 -8.51 8.16 14.05
N THR A 57 -9.00 6.97 13.76
CA THR A 57 -8.73 5.76 14.56
C THR A 57 -7.98 4.74 13.73
N LEU A 58 -6.89 4.22 14.29
CA LEU A 58 -6.10 3.16 13.69
C LEU A 58 -6.24 1.90 14.54
N SER A 59 -6.59 0.78 13.91
CA SER A 59 -6.72 -0.51 14.60
C SER A 59 -5.95 -1.58 13.86
N CYS A 60 -5.00 -2.20 14.55
CA CYS A 60 -4.17 -3.28 14.04
C CYS A 60 -4.43 -4.56 14.85
N LYS A 61 -3.64 -5.60 14.60
CA LYS A 61 -3.79 -6.88 15.31
C LYS A 61 -3.51 -6.77 16.81
N ASN A 62 -2.34 -6.24 17.19
CA ASN A 62 -1.93 -6.10 18.59
C ASN A 62 -1.71 -4.64 19.02
N GLY A 63 -2.33 -3.67 18.33
CA GLY A 63 -2.13 -2.26 18.63
C GLY A 63 -3.19 -1.35 18.02
N SER A 64 -3.32 -0.15 18.59
CA SER A 64 -4.26 0.87 18.13
C SER A 64 -3.68 2.26 18.36
N GLY A 65 -4.07 3.20 17.51
CA GLY A 65 -3.70 4.60 17.62
C GLY A 65 -4.89 5.50 17.34
N SER A 66 -4.77 6.77 17.73
CA SER A 66 -5.76 7.78 17.39
C SER A 66 -5.09 9.11 17.13
N ALA A 67 -5.68 9.91 16.25
CA ALA A 67 -5.29 11.28 15.99
C ALA A 67 -6.53 12.13 15.69
N THR A 68 -6.34 13.44 15.63
CA THR A 68 -7.31 14.36 15.06
C THR A 68 -6.65 15.04 13.89
N SER A 69 -7.33 15.09 12.75
CA SER A 69 -6.81 15.83 11.61
C SER A 69 -6.88 17.34 11.87
N ASP A 70 -5.88 18.07 11.37
CA ASP A 70 -5.86 19.53 11.47
C ASP A 70 -6.80 20.19 10.44
N ALA A 71 -6.75 21.52 10.33
CA ALA A 71 -7.58 22.28 9.39
C ALA A 71 -7.32 21.94 7.91
N SER A 72 -6.14 21.39 7.59
CA SER A 72 -5.78 20.88 6.26
C SER A 72 -6.04 19.38 6.10
N GLY A 73 -6.67 18.73 7.07
CA GLY A 73 -6.96 17.29 7.02
C GLY A 73 -5.74 16.42 7.35
N VAL A 74 -4.60 17.01 7.70
CA VAL A 74 -3.36 16.27 7.98
C VAL A 74 -3.45 15.65 9.37
N TYR A 75 -3.05 14.40 9.50
CA TYR A 75 -3.02 13.68 10.77
C TYR A 75 -1.70 12.92 10.95
N SER A 76 -1.36 12.64 12.21
CA SER A 76 -0.22 11.81 12.58
C SER A 76 -0.48 11.14 13.92
N ALA A 77 -0.26 9.83 13.98
CA ALA A 77 -0.40 9.02 15.19
C ALA A 77 0.84 8.15 15.39
N THR A 78 1.46 8.24 16.57
CA THR A 78 2.54 7.36 16.99
C THR A 78 2.03 6.41 18.06
N PHE A 79 2.12 5.10 17.82
CA PHE A 79 1.55 4.08 18.69
C PHE A 79 2.26 2.74 18.51
N ALA A 80 1.86 1.72 19.27
CA ALA A 80 2.33 0.35 19.08
C ALA A 80 1.79 -0.18 17.75
N PHE A 81 2.62 -0.14 16.70
CA PHE A 81 2.21 -0.50 15.35
C PHE A 81 2.48 -1.99 15.11
N ASP A 82 1.42 -2.72 14.76
CA ASP A 82 1.49 -4.14 14.39
C ASP A 82 0.58 -4.41 13.19
N GLY A 83 1.04 -3.95 12.02
CA GLY A 83 0.27 -3.88 10.79
C GLY A 83 -0.07 -5.24 10.14
N PRO A 84 -1.01 -5.24 9.16
CA PRO A 84 -1.69 -4.07 8.63
C PRO A 84 -2.78 -3.55 9.57
N CYS A 85 -3.05 -2.25 9.51
CA CYS A 85 -4.04 -1.57 10.35
C CYS A 85 -5.16 -1.00 9.50
N THR A 86 -6.40 -1.04 10.01
CA THR A 86 -7.46 -0.18 9.48
C THR A 86 -7.20 1.26 9.88
N ILE A 87 -7.59 2.19 9.02
CA ILE A 87 -7.66 3.62 9.34
C ILE A 87 -9.10 4.05 9.09
N THR A 88 -9.75 4.64 10.07
CA THR A 88 -11.09 5.21 9.94
C THR A 88 -11.02 6.68 10.29
N ALA A 89 -11.44 7.54 9.34
CA ALA A 89 -11.61 8.96 9.56
C ALA A 89 -13.10 9.27 9.68
N THR A 90 -13.49 9.96 10.75
CA THR A 90 -14.88 10.41 10.94
C THR A 90 -14.92 11.90 11.28
N GLY A 91 -15.61 12.70 10.47
CA GLY A 91 -15.73 14.14 10.66
C GLY A 91 -16.80 14.73 9.75
N GLY A 92 -17.51 15.77 10.19
CA GLY A 92 -18.53 16.44 9.38
C GLY A 92 -19.72 15.55 8.94
N GLY A 93 -20.00 14.46 9.66
CA GLY A 93 -21.02 13.47 9.27
C GLY A 93 -20.56 12.45 8.22
N ILE A 94 -19.27 12.50 7.84
CA ILE A 94 -18.65 11.59 6.87
C ILE A 94 -17.78 10.60 7.63
N THR A 95 -17.88 9.32 7.25
CA THR A 95 -16.94 8.27 7.67
C THR A 95 -16.31 7.66 6.43
N ILE A 96 -15.00 7.56 6.43
CA ILE A 96 -14.23 7.02 5.31
C ILE A 96 -13.04 6.22 5.82
N HIS A 97 -12.67 5.19 5.09
CA HIS A 97 -11.72 4.17 5.49
C HIS A 97 -10.51 4.14 4.55
N SER A 98 -9.43 3.61 5.12
CA SER A 98 -8.18 3.28 4.44
C SER A 98 -7.48 2.19 5.25
N PHE A 99 -6.23 1.88 4.90
CA PHE A 99 -5.41 0.96 5.66
C PHE A 99 -3.95 1.40 5.64
N ALA A 100 -3.20 0.98 6.68
CA ALA A 100 -1.76 1.13 6.76
C ALA A 100 -1.09 -0.24 6.67
N ALA A 101 -0.31 -0.46 5.61
CA ALA A 101 0.49 -1.68 5.44
C ALA A 101 1.76 -1.68 6.31
N GLY A 102 2.19 -0.50 6.78
CA GLY A 102 3.39 -0.27 7.57
C GLY A 102 3.34 1.10 8.26
N ALA A 103 4.43 1.49 8.93
CA ALA A 103 4.62 2.88 9.35
C ALA A 103 4.90 3.76 8.11
N GLY A 104 4.47 5.03 8.14
CA GLY A 104 4.63 5.98 7.03
C GLY A 104 3.35 6.72 6.67
N THR A 105 3.27 7.14 5.41
CA THR A 105 2.17 7.97 4.88
C THR A 105 1.07 7.10 4.26
N PHE A 106 -0.15 7.23 4.76
CA PHE A 106 -1.35 6.57 4.25
C PHE A 106 -2.52 7.58 4.25
N ASN A 107 -2.99 7.99 3.08
CA ASN A 107 -4.11 8.92 2.97
C ASN A 107 -5.44 8.21 3.26
N VAL A 108 -6.46 8.98 3.65
CA VAL A 108 -7.82 8.49 3.87
C VAL A 108 -8.76 9.29 2.97
N THR A 109 -9.11 8.73 1.83
CA THR A 109 -9.80 9.43 0.73
C THR A 109 -10.81 8.51 0.03
N PRO A 110 -11.70 9.06 -0.82
CA PRO A 110 -12.60 8.25 -1.64
C PRO A 110 -11.87 7.20 -2.49
N LEU A 111 -10.66 7.50 -2.94
CA LEU A 111 -9.82 6.58 -3.69
C LEU A 111 -9.33 5.40 -2.82
N THR A 112 -9.01 5.63 -1.54
CA THR A 112 -8.59 4.55 -0.64
C THR A 112 -9.75 3.70 -0.17
N GLU A 113 -10.95 4.27 -0.04
CA GLU A 113 -12.19 3.50 0.15
C GLU A 113 -12.44 2.58 -1.05
N LEU A 114 -12.35 3.11 -2.27
CA LEU A 114 -12.54 2.34 -3.50
C LEU A 114 -11.46 1.25 -3.69
N LEU A 115 -10.24 1.49 -3.20
CA LEU A 115 -9.19 0.49 -3.13
C LEU A 115 -9.56 -0.67 -2.20
N LEU A 116 -10.15 -0.37 -1.04
CA LEU A 116 -10.67 -1.40 -0.14
C LEU A 116 -11.79 -2.21 -0.78
N ASP A 117 -12.70 -1.57 -1.53
CA ASP A 117 -13.74 -2.26 -2.32
C ASP A 117 -13.14 -3.25 -3.32
N TYR A 118 -12.14 -2.80 -4.09
CA TYR A 118 -11.45 -3.65 -5.05
C TYR A 118 -10.77 -4.85 -4.36
N ILE A 119 -9.97 -4.60 -3.32
CA ILE A 119 -9.25 -5.65 -2.58
C ILE A 119 -10.24 -6.62 -1.90
N ALA A 120 -11.34 -6.11 -1.35
CA ALA A 120 -12.40 -6.95 -0.80
C ALA A 120 -12.98 -7.90 -1.86
N GLY A 121 -13.23 -7.40 -3.08
CA GLY A 121 -13.61 -8.22 -4.22
C GLY A 121 -12.56 -9.29 -4.55
N GLN A 122 -11.28 -8.95 -4.58
CA GLN A 122 -10.19 -9.92 -4.82
C GLN A 122 -10.12 -11.03 -3.77
N LEU A 123 -10.58 -10.75 -2.56
CA LEU A 123 -10.61 -11.66 -1.42
C LEU A 123 -11.96 -12.36 -1.25
N GLY A 124 -12.93 -12.10 -2.13
CA GLY A 124 -14.27 -12.68 -2.07
C GLY A 124 -15.07 -12.24 -0.83
N THR A 125 -14.86 -11.00 -0.37
CA THR A 125 -15.54 -10.41 0.80
C THR A 125 -16.09 -9.02 0.48
N THR A 126 -16.65 -8.35 1.49
CA THR A 126 -17.06 -6.93 1.43
C THR A 126 -16.06 -6.06 2.19
N VAL A 127 -16.07 -4.73 1.99
CA VAL A 127 -15.24 -3.81 2.79
C VAL A 127 -15.48 -4.00 4.29
N SER A 128 -16.73 -4.13 4.73
CA SER A 128 -17.05 -4.40 6.13
C SER A 128 -16.44 -5.72 6.64
N GLY A 129 -16.49 -6.77 5.82
CA GLY A 129 -15.85 -8.06 6.11
C GLY A 129 -14.32 -7.96 6.15
N LEU A 130 -13.72 -7.20 5.23
CA LEU A 130 -12.28 -6.93 5.20
C LEU A 130 -11.82 -6.17 6.44
N LEU A 131 -12.48 -5.05 6.76
CA LEU A 131 -12.15 -4.19 7.91
C LEU A 131 -12.28 -4.93 9.24
N SER A 132 -13.36 -5.69 9.43
CA SER A 132 -13.54 -6.52 10.64
C SER A 132 -12.57 -7.70 10.72
N GLY A 133 -12.14 -8.22 9.56
CA GLY A 133 -11.24 -9.37 9.46
C GLY A 133 -9.75 -9.04 9.51
N ILE A 134 -9.34 -7.78 9.27
CA ILE A 134 -7.91 -7.40 9.16
C ILE A 134 -7.08 -7.87 10.36
N SER A 135 -7.60 -7.79 11.58
CA SER A 135 -6.86 -8.17 12.79
C SER A 135 -6.73 -9.69 12.99
N SER A 136 -7.57 -10.50 12.34
CA SER A 136 -7.69 -11.95 12.63
C SER A 136 -7.51 -12.87 11.43
N ASN A 137 -7.75 -12.40 10.21
CA ASN A 137 -7.68 -13.19 9.00
C ASN A 137 -6.31 -13.08 8.33
N ALA A 138 -5.57 -14.20 8.31
CA ALA A 138 -4.21 -14.25 7.76
C ALA A 138 -4.14 -13.95 6.26
N SER A 139 -5.17 -14.28 5.47
CA SER A 139 -5.24 -13.96 4.04
C SER A 139 -5.40 -12.45 3.82
N PHE A 140 -6.21 -11.78 4.65
CA PHE A 140 -6.38 -10.33 4.57
C PHE A 140 -5.10 -9.61 4.99
N GLN A 141 -4.45 -10.09 6.05
CA GLN A 141 -3.14 -9.58 6.50
C GLN A 141 -2.08 -9.72 5.40
N SER A 142 -2.00 -10.90 4.79
CA SER A 142 -1.04 -11.16 3.71
C SER A 142 -1.27 -10.29 2.49
N ALA A 143 -2.52 -10.06 2.11
CA ALA A 143 -2.88 -9.18 0.98
C ALA A 143 -2.50 -7.72 1.26
N LEU A 144 -2.87 -7.20 2.44
CA LEU A 144 -2.69 -5.79 2.80
C LEU A 144 -1.28 -5.45 3.32
N SER A 145 -0.41 -6.43 3.47
CA SER A 145 1.03 -6.23 3.70
C SER A 145 1.88 -6.48 2.44
N ASN A 146 1.29 -6.96 1.34
CA ASN A 146 2.01 -7.25 0.11
C ASN A 146 2.00 -6.05 -0.84
N GLY A 147 3.14 -5.36 -0.94
CA GLY A 147 3.29 -4.18 -1.79
C GLY A 147 2.95 -4.39 -3.26
N THR A 148 3.17 -5.59 -3.82
CA THR A 148 2.80 -5.91 -5.21
C THR A 148 1.28 -6.04 -5.36
N VAL A 149 0.60 -6.68 -4.40
CA VAL A 149 -0.87 -6.76 -4.40
C VAL A 149 -1.48 -5.37 -4.32
N ILE A 150 -0.97 -4.54 -3.40
CA ILE A 150 -1.43 -3.15 -3.21
C ILE A 150 -1.20 -2.32 -4.48
N ALA A 151 0.01 -2.35 -5.04
CA ALA A 151 0.33 -1.59 -6.25
C ALA A 151 -0.52 -2.02 -7.46
N ASN A 152 -0.75 -3.33 -7.64
CA ASN A 152 -1.61 -3.84 -8.70
C ASN A 152 -3.07 -3.43 -8.50
N ALA A 153 -3.59 -3.50 -7.26
CA ALA A 153 -4.94 -3.06 -6.94
C ALA A 153 -5.12 -1.56 -7.19
N GLN A 154 -4.15 -0.74 -6.80
CA GLN A 154 -4.18 0.69 -7.07
C GLN A 154 -4.15 1.00 -8.57
N ALA A 155 -3.30 0.32 -9.34
CA ALA A 155 -3.27 0.46 -10.81
C ALA A 155 -4.60 0.04 -11.46
N ALA A 156 -5.23 -1.02 -10.96
CA ALA A 156 -6.53 -1.48 -11.46
C ALA A 156 -7.65 -0.47 -11.15
N VAL A 157 -7.67 0.12 -9.95
CA VAL A 157 -8.62 1.19 -9.59
C VAL A 157 -8.41 2.43 -10.45
N ALA A 158 -7.16 2.86 -10.64
CA ALA A 158 -6.85 3.99 -11.52
C ALA A 158 -7.31 3.73 -12.96
N LYS A 159 -7.09 2.52 -13.47
CA LYS A 159 -7.56 2.12 -14.80
C LYS A 159 -9.09 2.11 -14.88
N LEU A 160 -9.78 1.56 -13.87
CA LEU A 160 -11.24 1.53 -13.82
C LEU A 160 -11.82 2.95 -13.89
N ILE A 161 -11.24 3.89 -13.14
CA ILE A 161 -11.62 5.30 -13.16
C ILE A 161 -11.40 5.90 -14.55
N ASN A 162 -10.26 5.64 -15.18
CA ASN A 162 -9.96 6.13 -16.52
C ASN A 162 -10.92 5.56 -17.57
N ASP A 163 -11.19 4.27 -17.55
CA ASP A 163 -12.11 3.61 -18.49
C ASP A 163 -13.55 4.13 -18.33
N THR A 164 -13.96 4.46 -17.10
CA THR A 164 -15.35 4.84 -16.78
C THR A 164 -15.62 6.33 -16.94
N TYR A 165 -14.66 7.17 -16.55
CA TYR A 165 -14.83 8.63 -16.47
C TYR A 165 -13.86 9.42 -17.35
N ALA A 166 -12.94 8.76 -18.07
CA ALA A 166 -11.85 9.39 -18.81
C ALA A 166 -10.95 10.30 -17.94
N ILE A 167 -10.82 9.97 -16.65
CA ILE A 167 -9.98 10.68 -15.68
C ILE A 167 -8.66 9.94 -15.54
N GLU A 168 -7.54 10.64 -15.73
CA GLU A 168 -6.21 10.13 -15.42
C GLU A 168 -5.78 10.71 -14.06
N LEU A 169 -5.54 9.84 -13.08
CA LEU A 169 -5.07 10.27 -11.77
C LEU A 169 -3.62 10.77 -11.85
N SER A 170 -3.29 11.81 -11.08
CA SER A 170 -1.93 12.34 -10.97
C SER A 170 -0.91 11.32 -10.48
N SER A 171 -1.36 10.28 -9.75
CA SER A 171 -0.55 9.14 -9.34
C SER A 171 -1.40 7.88 -9.16
N SER A 172 -0.89 6.74 -9.66
CA SER A 172 -1.44 5.44 -9.29
C SER A 172 -1.12 5.07 -7.83
N SER A 173 -0.10 5.67 -7.22
CA SER A 173 0.28 5.43 -5.81
C SER A 173 -0.56 6.24 -4.80
N PHE A 174 -1.85 6.49 -5.09
CA PHE A 174 -2.73 7.37 -4.32
C PHE A 174 -2.89 7.03 -2.83
N LEU A 175 -2.65 5.78 -2.41
CA LEU A 175 -2.65 5.39 -0.99
C LEU A 175 -1.57 6.14 -0.19
N THR A 176 -0.39 6.35 -0.77
CA THR A 176 0.80 6.85 -0.04
C THR A 176 1.40 8.11 -0.65
N VAL A 177 0.81 8.63 -1.73
CA VAL A 177 1.29 9.84 -2.41
C VAL A 177 1.25 11.05 -1.48
N SER A 178 2.18 11.98 -1.64
CA SER A 178 2.11 13.28 -0.97
C SER A 178 0.83 14.00 -1.38
N PHE A 179 0.07 14.47 -0.38
CA PHE A 179 -1.19 15.16 -0.63
C PHE A 179 -0.92 16.64 -0.92
N THR A 180 -1.17 17.06 -2.17
CA THR A 180 -0.94 18.44 -2.62
C THR A 180 -2.12 18.93 -3.46
N SER A 181 -2.34 20.24 -3.47
CA SER A 181 -3.44 20.89 -4.18
C SER A 181 -3.43 20.68 -5.70
N SER A 182 -2.27 20.40 -6.29
CA SER A 182 -2.12 20.13 -7.74
C SER A 182 -1.96 18.64 -8.06
N GLY A 183 -2.03 17.77 -7.05
CA GLY A 183 -1.86 16.33 -7.17
C GLY A 183 -3.10 15.61 -6.68
N ALA A 184 -2.95 14.82 -5.60
CA ALA A 184 -4.02 13.99 -5.06
C ALA A 184 -5.31 14.76 -4.70
N ASP A 185 -5.21 16.03 -4.32
CA ASP A 185 -6.37 16.88 -4.02
C ASP A 185 -7.16 17.22 -5.31
N ALA A 186 -6.45 17.65 -6.36
CA ALA A 186 -7.04 17.93 -7.67
C ALA A 186 -7.67 16.68 -8.32
N ASP A 187 -7.11 15.49 -8.04
CA ASP A 187 -7.73 14.23 -8.44
C ASP A 187 -9.11 14.06 -7.79
N LEU A 188 -9.24 14.35 -6.48
CA LEU A 188 -10.54 14.26 -5.78
C LEU A 188 -11.54 15.30 -6.30
N ASP A 189 -11.09 16.52 -6.58
CA ASP A 189 -11.93 17.55 -7.19
C ASP A 189 -12.44 17.15 -8.57
N THR A 190 -11.57 16.53 -9.37
CA THR A 190 -11.92 16.03 -10.71
C THR A 190 -12.93 14.88 -10.62
N LEU A 191 -12.75 13.97 -9.67
CA LEU A 191 -13.72 12.89 -9.40
C LEU A 191 -15.07 13.44 -8.92
N LEU A 192 -15.07 14.48 -8.09
CA LEU A 192 -16.30 15.12 -7.63
C LEU A 192 -17.03 15.80 -8.78
N ALA A 193 -16.31 16.54 -9.62
CA ALA A 193 -16.87 17.21 -10.79
C ALA A 193 -17.44 16.25 -11.85
N ALA A 194 -16.97 15.01 -11.86
CA ALA A 194 -17.44 13.95 -12.75
C ALA A 194 -18.51 13.04 -12.13
N ASP A 195 -19.03 13.37 -10.94
CA ASP A 195 -19.98 12.55 -10.18
C ASP A 195 -19.47 11.11 -9.91
N ALA A 196 -18.14 10.90 -9.87
CA ALA A 196 -17.53 9.63 -9.48
C ALA A 196 -17.51 9.45 -7.96
N ILE A 197 -17.53 10.56 -7.22
CA ILE A 197 -17.71 10.62 -5.77
C ILE A 197 -18.87 11.56 -5.45
N THR A 198 -19.60 11.25 -4.39
CA THR A 198 -20.72 12.06 -3.88
C THR A 198 -20.20 13.30 -3.15
N ALA A 199 -21.08 14.28 -2.92
CA ALA A 199 -20.77 15.45 -2.10
C ALA A 199 -20.34 15.12 -0.64
N ASN A 200 -20.66 13.91 -0.16
CA ASN A 200 -20.23 13.41 1.14
C ASN A 200 -18.92 12.59 1.06
N GLY A 201 -18.22 12.63 -0.07
CA GLY A 201 -16.94 11.95 -0.23
C GLY A 201 -17.00 10.45 -0.43
N GLN A 202 -18.19 9.87 -0.58
CA GLN A 202 -18.31 8.44 -0.82
C GLN A 202 -18.22 8.18 -2.33
N PRO A 203 -17.47 7.16 -2.79
CA PRO A 203 -17.56 6.71 -4.18
C PRO A 203 -19.01 6.36 -4.53
N VAL A 204 -19.45 6.69 -5.74
CA VAL A 204 -20.83 6.38 -6.15
C VAL A 204 -21.05 4.88 -6.26
N ALA A 205 -22.27 4.41 -5.97
CA ALA A 205 -22.58 2.99 -5.84
C ALA A 205 -22.27 2.15 -7.10
N SER A 206 -22.37 2.75 -8.29
CA SER A 206 -22.00 2.11 -9.56
C SER A 206 -20.49 1.87 -9.65
N LEU A 207 -19.67 2.84 -9.24
CA LEU A 207 -18.22 2.73 -9.21
C LEU A 207 -17.76 1.72 -8.15
N VAL A 208 -18.38 1.74 -6.96
CA VAL A 208 -18.17 0.71 -5.91
C VAL A 208 -18.45 -0.69 -6.45
N SER A 209 -19.59 -0.88 -7.10
CA SER A 209 -19.99 -2.17 -7.66
C SER A 209 -19.02 -2.63 -8.76
N ALA A 210 -18.57 -1.70 -9.61
CA ALA A 210 -17.60 -1.97 -10.66
C ALA A 210 -16.22 -2.35 -10.09
N ALA A 211 -15.76 -1.67 -9.03
CA ALA A 211 -14.51 -1.99 -8.35
C ALA A 211 -14.56 -3.38 -7.69
N GLN A 212 -15.63 -3.72 -7.00
CA GLN A 212 -15.81 -5.05 -6.41
C GLN A 212 -15.88 -6.15 -7.49
N ALA A 213 -16.59 -5.91 -8.60
CA ALA A 213 -16.65 -6.86 -9.71
C ALA A 213 -15.28 -7.05 -10.38
N ALA A 214 -14.53 -5.97 -10.60
CA ALA A 214 -13.18 -6.02 -11.13
C ALA A 214 -12.22 -6.77 -10.19
N GLY A 215 -12.33 -6.54 -8.88
CA GLY A 215 -11.57 -7.29 -7.87
C GLY A 215 -11.89 -8.79 -7.91
N THR A 216 -13.19 -9.14 -7.97
CA THR A 216 -13.64 -10.54 -8.08
C THR A 216 -13.10 -11.23 -9.32
N ALA A 217 -12.98 -10.51 -10.44
CA ALA A 217 -12.39 -11.02 -11.68
C ALA A 217 -10.85 -11.17 -11.62
N ALA A 218 -10.20 -10.61 -10.61
CA ALA A 218 -8.75 -10.63 -10.42
C ALA A 218 -8.37 -11.14 -9.01
N PRO A 219 -8.73 -12.38 -8.62
CA PRO A 219 -8.50 -12.91 -7.28
C PRO A 219 -7.01 -12.97 -6.95
N ILE A 220 -6.67 -12.72 -5.68
CA ILE A 220 -5.29 -12.86 -5.19
C ILE A 220 -4.95 -14.35 -5.15
N SER A 221 -4.13 -14.84 -6.08
CA SER A 221 -3.63 -16.21 -6.02
C SER A 221 -2.71 -16.34 -4.80
N GLY A 222 -3.12 -17.11 -3.79
CA GLY A 222 -2.33 -17.32 -2.58
C GLY A 222 -0.96 -17.90 -2.91
N GLY A 223 0.11 -17.19 -2.55
CA GLY A 223 1.44 -17.79 -2.48
C GLY A 223 1.50 -18.74 -1.30
N ASN A 224 1.29 -20.05 -1.54
CA ASN A 224 2.23 -21.14 -1.21
C ASN A 224 1.62 -22.55 -1.34
N ASN A 225 2.43 -23.43 -1.95
CA ASN A 225 2.46 -24.90 -1.97
C ASN A 225 1.66 -25.66 -3.05
N GLY A 226 2.41 -26.55 -3.73
CA GLY A 226 1.99 -27.30 -4.92
C GLY A 226 0.79 -28.21 -4.73
N GLY A 227 0.04 -28.35 -5.81
CA GLY A 227 -1.13 -29.23 -5.93
C GLY A 227 -1.91 -28.80 -7.15
N GLY A 228 -1.63 -29.42 -8.30
CA GLY A 228 -2.24 -29.05 -9.57
C GLY A 228 -3.75 -29.25 -9.61
N ALA A 229 -4.41 -28.39 -10.38
CA ALA A 229 -5.57 -28.73 -11.20
C ALA A 229 -5.79 -27.60 -12.24
N THR A 230 -5.07 -27.66 -13.37
CA THR A 230 -5.54 -27.01 -14.60
C THR A 230 -6.68 -27.86 -15.15
N GLY A 231 -7.89 -27.58 -14.70
CA GLY A 231 -9.11 -28.25 -15.13
C GLY A 231 -10.04 -27.30 -15.86
N GLY A 232 -10.06 -27.40 -17.18
CA GLY A 232 -11.26 -27.16 -17.99
C GLY A 232 -11.35 -25.81 -18.71
N THR A 233 -11.15 -25.83 -20.02
CA THR A 233 -12.17 -25.43 -21.02
C THR A 233 -11.70 -25.83 -22.42
N GLY A 234 -12.41 -26.75 -23.07
CA GLY A 234 -12.13 -27.14 -24.45
C GLY A 234 -13.07 -28.25 -24.92
N GLY A 235 -14.34 -27.91 -25.17
CA GLY A 235 -15.29 -28.85 -25.76
C GLY A 235 -16.60 -28.17 -26.13
N SER A 236 -16.69 -27.70 -27.37
CA SER A 236 -17.95 -27.30 -27.99
C SER A 236 -17.96 -27.71 -29.46
N GLY A 237 -19.07 -28.32 -29.89
CA GLY A 237 -19.44 -28.62 -31.29
C GLY A 237 -19.14 -30.06 -31.72
N GLY A 238 -20.09 -30.88 -32.19
CA GLY A 238 -21.47 -30.60 -32.54
C GLY A 238 -22.27 -31.89 -32.80
N THR A 239 -23.58 -31.74 -32.66
CA THR A 239 -24.64 -32.69 -32.96
C THR A 239 -24.79 -32.96 -34.47
N GLY A 240 -25.03 -34.22 -34.86
CA GLY A 240 -25.33 -34.58 -36.26
C GLY A 240 -25.83 -36.02 -36.45
N THR A 241 -27.10 -36.25 -36.05
CA THR A 241 -28.10 -37.12 -36.70
C THR A 241 -27.79 -38.60 -37.03
N THR A 242 -28.47 -39.47 -36.27
CA THR A 242 -29.00 -40.80 -36.63
C THR A 242 -29.65 -40.86 -38.02
N THR A 243 -29.46 -41.95 -38.78
CA THR A 243 -30.52 -42.85 -39.29
C THR A 243 -29.91 -44.08 -39.98
N LYS A 244 -30.47 -45.24 -39.61
CA LYS A 244 -30.44 -46.63 -40.16
C LYS A 244 -29.51 -46.98 -41.31
#